data_AF-A0A831ZIB3-F1
#
_entry.id   AF-A0A831ZIB3-F1
#
_cell.length_a   1.000
_cell.length_b   1.000
_cell.length_c   1.000
_cell.angle_alpha   90.00
_cell.angle_beta   90.00
_cell.angle_gamma   90.00
#
_symmetry.space_group_name_H-M   'P 1'
#
loop_
_entity.id
_entity.type
_entity.pdbx_description
1 polymer ?
#
loop_
_entity_poly.entity_id
_entity_poly.type
_entity_poly.pdbx_seq_one_letter_code
_entity_poly.pdbx_strand_id
1 'polypeptide(L)'
;MTKFLASVSTIEEAILAEQLGADIIDLKNPQTGALGAIETKIITEIVTALHPDSRVSATIGDLPLLPEIVIPAIQKTAKTGVDFIKIGLFDLDNLYACLDALSTTLNLADIALIGVMFADQSLNIDYLQD
;
A
#
# COMPACT_ATOMS: atom_id res chain seq x y z
N MET A 1 12.84 12.63 -14.18
CA MET A 1 11.94 13.57 -13.49
C MET A 1 11.57 12.96 -12.14
N THR A 2 11.55 13.75 -11.09
CA THR A 2 11.12 13.33 -9.74
C THR A 2 9.59 13.40 -9.68
N LYS A 3 8.97 12.44 -8.98
CA LYS A 3 7.53 12.40 -8.70
C LYS A 3 7.28 12.71 -7.22
N PHE A 4 6.15 13.36 -6.93
CA PHE A 4 5.74 13.75 -5.58
C PHE A 4 4.60 12.83 -5.08
N LEU A 5 4.82 12.18 -3.94
CA LEU A 5 3.81 11.38 -3.24
C LEU A 5 3.42 12.07 -1.94
N ALA A 6 2.12 12.26 -1.72
CA ALA A 6 1.57 12.89 -0.52
C ALA A 6 0.78 11.86 0.29
N SER A 7 1.18 11.62 1.55
CA SER A 7 0.43 10.73 2.45
C SER A 7 -0.67 11.49 3.18
N VAL A 8 -1.89 10.96 3.12
CA VAL A 8 -3.12 11.57 3.66
C VAL A 8 -3.95 10.53 4.40
N SER A 9 -4.80 11.00 5.31
CA SER A 9 -5.63 10.18 6.19
C SER A 9 -7.13 10.45 6.07
N THR A 10 -7.53 11.57 5.45
CA THR A 10 -8.94 11.95 5.27
C THR A 10 -9.27 12.33 3.82
N ILE A 11 -10.57 12.40 3.51
CA ILE A 11 -11.06 12.82 2.19
C ILE A 11 -10.66 14.27 1.89
N GLU A 12 -10.75 15.15 2.88
CA GLU A 12 -10.37 16.56 2.74
C GLU A 12 -8.89 16.72 2.43
N GLU A 13 -8.03 15.95 3.11
CA GLU A 13 -6.59 15.95 2.84
C GLU A 13 -6.28 15.39 1.45
N ALA A 14 -6.97 14.33 1.01
CA ALA A 14 -6.80 13.74 -0.31
C ALA A 14 -7.17 14.71 -1.45
N ILE A 15 -8.32 15.37 -1.34
CA ILE A 15 -8.77 16.38 -2.31
C ILE A 15 -7.78 17.55 -2.34
N LEU A 16 -7.30 18.00 -1.18
CA LEU A 16 -6.32 19.09 -1.12
C LEU A 16 -4.98 18.67 -1.76
N ALA A 17 -4.50 17.45 -1.49
CA ALA A 17 -3.26 16.94 -2.07
C ALA A 17 -3.34 16.83 -3.60
N GLU A 18 -4.48 16.39 -4.13
CA GLU A 18 -4.76 16.37 -5.57
C GLU A 18 -4.70 17.79 -6.17
N GLN A 19 -5.39 18.75 -5.55
CA GLN A 19 -5.42 20.14 -6.01
C GLN A 19 -4.04 20.82 -5.99
N LEU A 20 -3.18 20.41 -5.06
CA LEU A 20 -1.80 20.90 -4.95
C LEU A 20 -0.82 20.18 -5.88
N GLY A 21 -1.28 19.20 -6.67
CA GLY A 21 -0.49 18.54 -7.70
C GLY A 21 0.35 17.37 -7.20
N ALA A 22 -0.11 16.62 -6.20
CA ALA A 22 0.48 15.33 -5.87
C ALA A 22 0.40 14.37 -7.07
N ASP A 23 1.52 13.75 -7.46
CA ASP A 23 1.52 12.74 -8.52
C ASP A 23 0.90 11.42 -8.04
N ILE A 24 1.03 11.12 -6.74
CA ILE A 24 0.45 9.94 -6.09
C ILE A 24 -0.13 10.37 -4.74
N ILE A 25 -1.39 10.00 -4.48
CA ILE A 25 -2.06 10.19 -3.20
C ILE A 25 -1.97 8.89 -2.42
N ASP A 26 -1.34 8.93 -1.25
CA ASP A 26 -1.03 7.77 -0.44
C ASP A 26 -1.89 7.70 0.83
N LEU A 27 -2.76 6.72 0.88
CA LEU A 27 -3.73 6.53 1.94
C LEU A 27 -3.11 5.70 3.06
N LYS A 28 -2.80 6.36 4.18
CA LYS A 28 -2.31 5.71 5.40
C LYS A 28 -2.73 6.45 6.67
N ASN A 29 -2.77 5.74 7.78
CA ASN A 29 -3.06 6.27 9.10
C ASN A 29 -1.82 6.16 10.01
N PRO A 30 -1.04 7.23 10.22
CA PRO A 30 0.16 7.18 11.06
C PRO A 30 -0.15 6.93 12.54
N GLN A 31 -1.40 7.11 13.00
CA GLN A 31 -1.79 6.83 14.39
C GLN A 31 -1.83 5.33 14.71
N THR A 32 -1.90 4.47 13.68
CA THR A 32 -1.99 3.02 13.84
C THR A 32 -0.72 2.28 13.42
N GLY A 33 0.38 3.00 13.15
CA GLY A 33 1.66 2.42 12.77
C GLY A 33 2.36 3.16 11.64
N ALA A 34 3.55 2.72 11.25
CA ALA A 34 4.36 3.36 10.21
C ALA A 34 3.71 3.26 8.82
N LEU A 35 3.00 2.15 8.57
CA LEU A 35 2.15 1.87 7.42
C LEU A 35 0.70 1.57 7.85
N GLY A 36 0.26 2.14 8.97
CA GLY A 36 -1.09 1.96 9.49
C GLY A 36 -2.16 2.14 8.40
N ALA A 37 -3.13 1.22 8.32
CA ALA A 37 -4.15 1.23 7.29
C ALA A 37 -5.31 2.16 7.65
N ILE A 38 -5.94 2.71 6.61
CA ILE A 38 -7.25 3.36 6.70
C ILE A 38 -8.35 2.31 6.48
N GLU A 39 -9.54 2.52 7.04
CA GLU A 39 -10.69 1.66 6.77
C GLU A 39 -11.02 1.63 5.28
N THR A 40 -11.28 0.44 4.72
CA THR A 40 -11.52 0.26 3.29
C THR A 40 -12.73 1.04 2.77
N LYS A 41 -13.72 1.30 3.62
CA LYS A 41 -14.86 2.15 3.28
C LYS A 41 -14.41 3.58 2.96
N ILE A 42 -13.55 4.14 3.82
CA ILE A 42 -12.99 5.48 3.63
C ILE A 42 -12.07 5.50 2.41
N ILE A 43 -11.27 4.45 2.18
CA ILE A 43 -10.45 4.33 0.96
C ILE A 43 -11.33 4.41 -0.29
N THR A 44 -12.43 3.65 -0.35
CA THR A 44 -13.37 3.71 -1.48
C THR A 44 -14.03 5.09 -1.63
N GLU A 45 -14.41 5.73 -0.52
CA GLU A 45 -14.96 7.10 -0.54
C GLU A 45 -13.94 8.10 -1.11
N ILE A 46 -12.67 8.00 -0.73
CA ILE A 46 -11.59 8.84 -1.25
C ILE A 46 -11.37 8.59 -2.74
N VAL A 47 -11.17 7.32 -3.16
CA VAL A 47 -10.96 6.96 -4.57
C VAL A 47 -12.11 7.48 -5.44
N THR A 48 -13.35 7.43 -4.94
CA THR A 48 -14.54 7.93 -5.66
C THR A 48 -14.60 9.46 -5.75
N ALA A 49 -14.03 10.17 -4.77
CA ALA A 49 -14.07 11.63 -4.69
C ALA A 49 -12.99 12.32 -5.56
N LEU A 50 -11.92 11.60 -5.90
CA LEU A 50 -10.80 12.10 -6.70
C LEU A 50 -11.12 12.06 -8.21
N HIS A 51 -10.32 12.76 -9.02
CA HIS A 51 -10.40 12.68 -10.47
C HIS A 51 -10.07 11.26 -10.95
N PRO A 52 -10.71 10.77 -12.05
CA PRO A 52 -10.47 9.43 -12.57
C PRO A 52 -9.01 9.12 -12.96
N ASP A 53 -8.22 10.14 -13.28
CA ASP A 53 -6.80 9.99 -13.66
C ASP A 53 -5.85 10.06 -12.44
N SER A 54 -6.38 10.30 -11.24
CA SER A 54 -5.58 10.38 -10.02
C SER A 54 -5.05 9.02 -9.62
N ARG A 55 -3.78 8.99 -9.23
CA ARG A 55 -3.08 7.77 -8.87
C ARG A 55 -3.08 7.61 -7.35
N VAL A 56 -3.65 6.52 -6.87
CA VAL A 56 -3.89 6.30 -5.45
C VAL A 56 -3.15 5.06 -4.97
N SER A 57 -2.37 5.20 -3.89
CA SER A 57 -1.80 4.08 -3.15
C SER A 57 -2.47 3.91 -1.80
N ALA A 58 -2.55 2.69 -1.28
CA ALA A 58 -2.97 2.45 0.10
C ALA A 58 -2.10 1.39 0.78
N THR A 59 -1.88 1.54 2.09
CA THR A 59 -1.22 0.52 2.91
C THR A 59 -2.20 -0.56 3.36
N ILE A 60 -1.72 -1.78 3.59
CA ILE A 60 -2.52 -2.85 4.21
C ILE A 60 -2.41 -2.87 5.75
N GLY A 61 -1.60 -1.98 6.33
CA GLY A 61 -1.32 -1.93 7.76
C GLY A 61 0.05 -2.48 8.12
N ASP A 62 0.43 -2.30 9.38
CA ASP A 62 1.62 -2.92 9.99
C ASP A 62 1.31 -4.39 10.32
N LEU A 63 1.23 -5.23 9.29
CA LEU A 63 0.89 -6.64 9.39
C LEU A 63 2.15 -7.52 9.43
N PRO A 64 2.12 -8.65 10.15
CA PRO A 64 3.17 -9.68 10.00
C PRO A 64 3.16 -10.22 8.57
N LEU A 65 4.34 -10.52 8.02
CA LEU A 65 4.53 -11.00 6.66
C LEU A 65 4.15 -12.48 6.52
N LEU A 66 2.90 -12.82 6.82
CA LEU A 66 2.35 -14.18 6.72
C LEU A 66 1.34 -14.26 5.57
N PRO A 67 1.41 -15.26 4.67
CA PRO A 67 0.54 -15.34 3.50
C PRO A 67 -0.95 -15.28 3.85
N GLU A 68 -1.37 -15.98 4.90
CA GLU A 68 -2.75 -16.06 5.39
C GLU A 68 -3.30 -14.75 5.95
N ILE A 69 -2.43 -13.78 6.25
CA ILE A 69 -2.78 -12.44 6.73
C ILE A 69 -2.68 -11.41 5.59
N VAL A 70 -1.58 -11.44 4.85
CA VAL A 70 -1.25 -10.46 3.81
C VAL A 70 -2.17 -10.60 2.60
N ILE A 71 -2.44 -11.81 2.14
CA ILE A 71 -3.26 -12.03 0.93
C ILE A 71 -4.70 -11.52 1.11
N PRO A 72 -5.44 -11.87 2.18
CA PRO A 72 -6.77 -11.33 2.38
C PRO A 72 -6.78 -9.80 2.50
N ALA A 73 -5.76 -9.21 3.14
CA ALA A 73 -5.64 -7.77 3.28
C ALA A 73 -5.44 -7.09 1.92
N ILE A 74 -4.54 -7.62 1.07
CA ILE A 74 -4.35 -7.15 -0.30
C ILE A 74 -5.64 -7.27 -1.11
N GLN A 75 -6.32 -8.41 -1.06
CA GLN A 75 -7.58 -8.61 -1.79
C GLN A 75 -8.67 -7.62 -1.35
N LYS A 76 -8.72 -7.31 -0.06
CA LYS A 76 -9.68 -6.34 0.49
C LYS A 76 -9.35 -4.92 0.01
N THR A 77 -8.09 -4.53 0.05
CA THR A 77 -7.63 -3.22 -0.42
C THR A 77 -7.75 -3.09 -1.94
N ALA A 78 -7.48 -4.13 -2.71
CA ALA A 78 -7.62 -4.15 -4.16
C ALA A 78 -9.04 -3.81 -4.63
N LYS A 79 -10.06 -4.26 -3.89
CA LYS A 79 -11.47 -3.97 -4.20
C LYS A 79 -11.87 -2.50 -3.99
N THR A 80 -11.00 -1.68 -3.42
CA THR A 80 -11.30 -0.26 -3.16
C THR A 80 -11.06 0.64 -4.36
N GLY A 81 -10.37 0.14 -5.40
CA GLY A 81 -10.06 0.88 -6.62
C GLY A 81 -8.71 1.61 -6.61
N VAL A 82 -7.82 1.32 -5.66
CA VAL A 82 -6.45 1.86 -5.64
C VAL A 82 -5.59 1.26 -6.74
N ASP A 83 -4.64 2.05 -7.26
CA ASP A 83 -3.67 1.61 -8.27
C ASP A 83 -2.48 0.86 -7.65
N PHE A 84 -2.13 1.20 -6.40
CA PHE A 84 -0.98 0.64 -5.71
C PHE A 84 -1.34 0.16 -4.31
N ILE A 85 -0.77 -0.97 -3.91
CA ILE A 85 -0.91 -1.51 -2.55
C ILE A 85 0.47 -1.62 -1.92
N LYS A 86 0.66 -0.97 -0.76
CA LYS A 86 1.91 -0.97 0.00
C LYS A 86 1.88 -2.01 1.12
N ILE A 87 2.95 -2.79 1.19
CA ILE A 87 3.13 -3.93 2.11
C ILE A 87 4.40 -3.68 2.91
N GLY A 88 4.31 -3.62 4.24
CA GLY A 88 5.48 -3.50 5.09
C GLY A 88 6.25 -4.82 5.19
N LEU A 89 7.57 -4.75 5.05
CA LEU A 89 8.48 -5.88 5.16
C LEU A 89 9.22 -5.86 6.51
N PHE A 90 8.48 -6.11 7.60
CA PHE A 90 8.98 -6.01 8.99
C PHE A 90 9.77 -7.23 9.48
N ASP A 91 9.47 -8.41 8.94
CA ASP A 91 10.16 -9.68 9.23
C ASP A 91 10.19 -10.49 7.94
N LEU A 92 11.39 -10.83 7.47
CA LEU A 92 11.60 -11.43 6.15
C LEU A 92 11.64 -12.96 6.17
N ASP A 93 11.51 -13.59 7.33
CA ASP A 93 11.56 -15.06 7.46
C ASP A 93 10.53 -15.78 6.57
N ASN A 94 9.40 -15.11 6.30
CA ASN A 94 8.30 -15.62 5.48
C ASN A 94 8.17 -14.93 4.12
N LEU A 95 9.16 -14.14 3.70
CA LEU A 95 9.11 -13.37 2.45
C LEU A 95 8.86 -14.27 1.24
N TYR A 96 9.66 -15.33 1.06
CA TYR A 96 9.52 -16.24 -0.09
C TYR A 96 8.17 -16.95 -0.10
N ALA A 97 7.69 -17.40 1.06
CA ALA A 97 6.37 -18.02 1.18
C ALA A 97 5.25 -17.02 0.79
N CYS A 98 5.37 -15.75 1.19
CA CYS A 98 4.46 -14.69 0.76
C CYS A 98 4.54 -14.46 -0.75
N LEU A 99 5.73 -14.32 -1.32
CA LEU A 99 5.90 -14.08 -2.77
C LEU A 99 5.32 -15.23 -3.61
N ASP A 100 5.59 -16.48 -3.23
CA ASP A 100 5.02 -17.66 -3.89
C ASP A 100 3.49 -17.65 -3.82
N ALA A 101 2.92 -17.38 -2.65
CA ALA A 101 1.48 -17.34 -2.47
C ALA A 101 0.82 -16.16 -3.22
N LEU A 102 1.47 -14.99 -3.29
CA LEU A 102 1.03 -13.85 -4.08
C LEU A 102 1.01 -14.21 -5.58
N SER A 103 2.07 -14.84 -6.09
CA SER A 103 2.20 -15.20 -7.51
C SER A 103 1.15 -16.20 -7.99
N THR A 104 0.63 -17.04 -7.09
CA THR A 104 -0.33 -18.10 -7.39
C THR A 104 -1.78 -17.70 -7.12
N THR A 105 -2.02 -16.81 -6.16
CA THR A 105 -3.37 -16.51 -5.64
C THR A 105 -3.97 -15.23 -6.24
N LEU A 106 -3.12 -14.30 -6.68
CA LEU A 106 -3.56 -12.96 -7.06
C LEU A 106 -3.43 -12.73 -8.56
N ASN A 107 -4.58 -12.66 -9.24
CA ASN A 107 -4.66 -12.06 -10.57
C ASN A 107 -5.00 -10.57 -10.43
N LEU A 108 -3.98 -9.75 -10.19
CA LEU A 108 -4.09 -8.30 -10.01
C LEU A 108 -3.58 -7.57 -11.24
N ALA A 109 -4.11 -7.89 -12.43
CA ALA A 109 -3.65 -7.35 -13.70
C ALA A 109 -3.50 -5.81 -13.73
N ASP A 110 -4.28 -5.11 -12.90
CA ASP A 110 -4.36 -3.64 -12.88
C ASP A 110 -3.80 -2.99 -11.59
N ILE A 111 -3.26 -3.76 -10.64
CA ILE A 111 -2.80 -3.23 -9.34
C ILE A 111 -1.34 -3.59 -9.09
N ALA A 112 -0.52 -2.58 -8.82
CA ALA A 112 0.89 -2.75 -8.50
C ALA A 112 1.10 -2.94 -6.99
N LEU A 113 1.82 -4.00 -6.62
CA LEU A 113 2.24 -4.23 -5.23
C LEU A 113 3.59 -3.57 -4.97
N ILE A 114 3.73 -2.91 -3.82
CA ILE A 114 4.94 -2.22 -3.39
C ILE A 114 5.39 -2.79 -2.04
N GLY A 115 6.56 -3.44 -2.01
CA GLY A 115 7.23 -3.81 -0.77
C GLY A 115 7.93 -2.59 -0.13
N VAL A 116 7.66 -2.33 1.14
CA VAL A 116 8.21 -1.19 1.89
C VAL A 116 9.15 -1.70 2.97
N MET A 117 10.41 -1.27 2.89
CA MET A 117 11.46 -1.56 3.86
C MET A 117 11.73 -0.32 4.72
N PHE A 118 12.20 -0.52 5.95
CA PHE A 118 12.38 0.54 6.94
C PHE A 118 13.86 0.82 7.16
N ALA A 119 14.26 2.08 6.94
CA ALA A 119 15.68 2.48 6.99
C ALA A 119 16.28 2.42 8.40
N ASP A 120 15.44 2.44 9.44
CA ASP A 120 15.80 2.35 10.85
C ASP A 120 15.80 0.91 11.39
N GLN A 121 15.54 -0.09 10.53
CA GLN A 121 15.59 -1.51 10.88
C GLN A 121 16.77 -2.20 10.20
N SER A 122 17.37 -3.18 10.89
CA SER A 122 18.40 -4.03 10.30
C SER A 122 17.78 -4.92 9.23
N LEU A 123 18.10 -4.64 7.97
CA LEU A 123 17.64 -5.43 6.83
C LEU A 123 18.68 -6.48 6.48
N ASN A 124 18.27 -7.75 6.41
CA ASN A 124 19.07 -8.74 5.69
C ASN A 124 18.88 -8.50 4.18
N ILE A 125 19.89 -7.95 3.51
CA ILE A 125 19.82 -7.65 2.06
C ILE A 125 20.03 -8.88 1.17
N ASP A 126 20.29 -10.06 1.74
CA ASP A 126 20.42 -11.31 0.98
C ASP A 126 19.13 -11.63 0.21
N TYR A 127 17.98 -11.11 0.67
CA TYR A 127 16.68 -11.23 0.00
C TYR A 127 16.52 -10.34 -1.25
N LEU A 128 17.49 -9.49 -1.58
CA LEU A 128 17.47 -8.57 -2.73
C LEU A 128 18.48 -8.97 -3.82
N GLN A 129 19.07 -10.17 -3.73
CA GLN A 129 20.02 -10.65 -4.73
C GLN A 129 19.28 -11.40 -5.85
N ASP A 130 19.57 -11.03 -7.10
CA ASP A 130 19.01 -11.60 -8.33
C ASP A 130 19.40 -13.07 -8.56
#